data_AF-A0A318T623-F1
#
_entry.id   AF-A0A318T623-F1
#
_cell.length_a   1.000
_cell.length_b   1.000
_cell.length_c   1.000
_cell.angle_alpha   90.00
_cell.angle_beta   90.00
_cell.angle_gamma   90.00
#
_symmetry.space_group_name_H-M   'P 1'
#
loop_
_entity.id
_entity.type
_entity.pdbx_description
1 polymer ?
#
loop_
_entity_poly.entity_id
_entity_poly.type
_entity_poly.pdbx_seq_one_letter_code
_entity_poly.pdbx_strand_id
1 'polypeptide(L)'
;MPALLRLLLLASLVLGVVYLCLSLWARDRCRARLERQWDEEIREGDRAAFVREGLAIRQGDIRRRLIWGVLVIPLALIAAAAGLAQ
;
A
#
# COMPACT_ATOMS: atom_id res chain seq x y z
N MET A 1 0.28 -33.57 -6.16
CA MET A 1 1.20 -32.71 -6.94
C MET A 1 1.49 -31.40 -6.16
N PRO A 2 2.29 -31.43 -5.08
CA PRO A 2 2.54 -30.26 -4.22
C PRO A 2 3.50 -29.22 -4.83
N ALA A 3 4.22 -29.56 -5.90
CA ALA A 3 5.24 -28.70 -6.50
C ALA A 3 4.67 -27.44 -7.17
N LEU A 4 3.59 -27.59 -7.96
CA LEU A 4 2.92 -26.46 -8.62
C LEU A 4 2.25 -25.52 -7.60
N LEU A 5 1.69 -26.09 -6.53
CA LEU A 5 1.03 -25.34 -5.47
C LEU A 5 2.01 -24.42 -4.73
N ARG A 6 3.20 -24.92 -4.39
CA ARG A 6 4.27 -24.10 -3.77
C ARG A 6 4.73 -22.95 -4.65
N LEU A 7 4.83 -23.18 -5.96
CA LEU A 7 5.24 -22.16 -6.91
C LEU A 7 4.21 -21.03 -7.02
N LEU A 8 2.92 -21.38 -7.04
CA LEU A 8 1.82 -20.41 -7.01
C LEU A 8 1.74 -19.63 -5.69
N LEU A 9 2.00 -20.28 -4.55
CA LEU A 9 2.06 -19.61 -3.24
C LEU A 9 3.23 -18.64 -3.16
N LEU A 10 4.42 -19.01 -3.65
CA LEU A 10 5.57 -18.11 -3.69
C LEU A 10 5.33 -16.94 -4.65
N ALA A 11 4.81 -17.20 -5.85
CA ALA A 11 4.52 -16.16 -6.84
C ALA A 11 3.49 -15.15 -6.31
N SER A 12 2.43 -15.63 -5.67
CA SER A 12 1.40 -14.76 -5.08
C SER A 12 1.91 -13.97 -3.87
N LEU A 13 2.76 -14.56 -3.04
CA LEU A 13 3.40 -13.86 -1.93
C LEU A 13 4.29 -12.72 -2.44
N VAL A 14 5.16 -13.00 -3.43
CA VAL A 14 6.04 -11.99 -4.03
C VAL A 14 5.22 -10.85 -4.64
N LEU A 15 4.14 -11.17 -5.36
CA LEU A 15 3.29 -10.15 -5.98
C LEU A 15 2.56 -9.30 -4.93
N GLY A 16 2.12 -9.90 -3.81
CA GLY A 16 1.52 -9.19 -2.68
C GLY A 16 2.51 -8.23 -2.00
N VAL A 17 3.76 -8.67 -1.79
CA VAL A 17 4.82 -7.83 -1.24
C VAL A 17 5.16 -6.68 -2.18
N VAL A 18 5.30 -6.94 -3.49
CA VAL A 18 5.55 -5.89 -4.49
C VAL A 18 4.41 -4.88 -4.51
N TYR A 19 3.15 -5.33 -4.50
CA TYR A 19 1.99 -4.46 -4.43
C TYR A 19 1.99 -3.59 -3.16
N LEU A 20 2.34 -4.19 -2.02
CA LEU A 20 2.47 -3.47 -0.76
C LEU A 20 3.55 -2.39 -0.82
N CYS A 21 4.75 -2.73 -1.29
CA CYS A 21 5.85 -1.77 -1.46
C CYS A 21 5.45 -0.61 -2.39
N LEU A 22 4.79 -0.90 -3.51
CA LEU A 22 4.34 0.12 -4.45
C LEU A 22 3.29 1.05 -3.84
N SER A 23 2.39 0.50 -3.04
CA SER A 23 1.34 1.26 -2.37
C SER A 23 1.90 2.15 -1.26
N LEU A 24 2.93 1.70 -0.54
CA LEU A 24 3.67 2.52 0.41
C LEU A 24 4.49 3.61 -0.29
N TRP A 25 5.13 3.29 -1.43
CA TRP A 25 5.91 4.24 -2.21
C TRP A 25 5.05 5.38 -2.78
N ALA A 26 3.86 5.09 -3.30
CA ALA A 26 2.92 6.10 -3.76
C ALA A 26 2.53 7.08 -2.64
N ARG A 27 2.52 6.59 -1.39
CA ARG A 27 2.22 7.35 -0.19
C ARG A 27 3.33 8.35 0.16
N ASP A 28 4.58 7.87 0.12
CA ASP A 28 5.75 8.67 0.46
C ASP A 28 6.03 9.75 -0.61
N ARG A 29 5.86 9.39 -1.89
CA ARG A 29 5.92 10.31 -3.02
C ARG A 29 4.89 11.43 -2.96
N CYS A 30 3.69 11.17 -2.42
CA CYS A 30 2.66 12.20 -2.26
C CYS A 30 3.09 13.27 -1.25
N ARG A 31 3.70 12.85 -0.14
CA ARG A 31 4.23 13.76 0.88
C ARG A 31 5.38 14.60 0.32
N ALA A 32 6.32 13.97 -0.38
CA ALA A 32 7.43 14.66 -1.02
C ALA A 32 6.96 15.70 -2.06
N ARG A 33 5.86 15.43 -2.77
CA ARG A 33 5.27 16.38 -3.73
C ARG A 33 4.65 17.59 -3.04
N LEU A 34 3.90 17.38 -1.95
CA LEU A 34 3.29 18.45 -1.15
C LEU A 34 4.35 19.34 -0.49
N GLU A 35 5.42 18.72 0.01
CA GLU A 35 6.57 19.42 0.57
C GLU A 35 7.25 20.31 -0.49
N ARG A 36 7.48 19.81 -1.71
CA ARG A 36 8.00 20.61 -2.82
C ARG A 36 7.06 21.74 -3.24
N GLN A 37 5.75 21.50 -3.34
CA GLN A 37 4.79 22.54 -3.68
C GLN A 37 4.77 23.67 -2.65
N TRP A 38 4.86 23.34 -1.36
CA TRP A 38 4.96 24.35 -0.32
C TRP A 38 6.27 25.14 -0.39
N ASP A 39 7.38 24.44 -0.66
CA ASP A 39 8.72 25.04 -0.84
C ASP A 39 8.85 25.88 -2.13
N GLU A 40 8.00 25.70 -3.14
CA GLU A 40 8.04 26.44 -4.42
C GLU A 40 6.99 27.57 -4.53
N GLU A 41 5.74 27.33 -4.15
CA GLU A 41 4.62 28.26 -4.46
C GLU A 41 4.12 29.07 -3.26
N ILE A 42 4.11 28.49 -2.04
CA ILE A 42 3.40 29.10 -0.91
C ILE A 42 4.36 29.85 -0.01
N ARG A 43 5.36 29.18 0.57
CA ARG A 43 6.39 29.74 1.49
C ARG A 43 5.91 30.63 2.65
N GLU A 44 4.60 30.80 2.85
CA GLU A 44 3.97 31.52 3.96
C GLU A 44 3.15 30.55 4.82
N GLY A 45 3.25 30.68 6.15
CA GLY A 45 2.54 29.85 7.13
C GLY A 45 3.33 28.65 7.66
N ASP A 46 2.65 27.71 8.31
CA ASP A 46 3.27 26.50 8.88
C ASP A 46 3.29 25.35 7.84
N ARG A 47 4.50 25.00 7.36
CA ARG A 47 4.77 23.87 6.44
C ARG A 47 4.13 22.58 6.91
N ALA A 48 4.22 22.31 8.21
CA ALA A 48 3.76 21.05 8.77
C ALA A 48 2.23 20.97 8.77
N ALA A 49 1.54 22.10 8.98
CA ALA A 49 0.09 22.19 8.88
C ALA A 49 -0.39 21.96 7.43
N PHE A 50 0.20 22.65 6.45
CA PHE A 50 -0.16 22.53 5.03
C PHE A 50 0.04 21.10 4.49
N VAL A 51 1.18 20.48 4.81
CA VAL A 51 1.47 19.11 4.41
C VAL A 51 0.49 18.13 5.09
N ARG A 52 0.15 18.30 6.37
CA ARG A 52 -0.83 17.44 7.06
C ARG A 52 -2.23 17.56 6.48
N GLU A 53 -2.72 18.77 6.23
CA GLU A 53 -4.06 18.98 5.66
C GLU A 53 -4.15 18.48 4.22
N GLY A 54 -3.16 18.77 3.38
CA GLY A 54 -3.10 18.24 2.01
C GLY A 54 -3.00 16.71 1.97
N LEU A 55 -2.34 16.10 2.95
CA LEU A 55 -2.33 14.66 3.15
C LEU A 55 -3.68 14.12 3.66
N ALA A 56 -4.40 14.84 4.51
CA ALA A 56 -5.69 14.39 5.06
C ALA A 56 -6.78 14.31 3.99
N ILE A 57 -6.84 15.29 3.08
CA ILE A 57 -7.85 15.37 2.01
C ILE A 57 -7.74 14.18 1.04
N ARG A 58 -6.54 13.65 0.80
CA ARG A 58 -6.30 12.54 -0.15
C ARG A 58 -6.28 11.14 0.49
N GLN A 59 -6.25 11.04 1.83
CA GLN A 59 -5.94 9.77 2.50
C GLN A 59 -7.12 8.99 3.08
N GLY A 60 -8.35 9.50 3.01
CA GLY A 60 -9.54 8.86 3.60
C GLY A 60 -9.70 7.39 3.19
N ASP A 61 -9.64 7.09 1.89
CA ASP A 61 -9.87 5.73 1.38
C ASP A 61 -8.60 4.88 1.23
N ILE A 62 -7.44 5.49 1.06
CA ILE A 62 -6.18 4.76 0.80
C ILE A 62 -5.66 4.07 2.08
N ARG A 63 -5.91 4.60 3.29
CA ARG A 63 -5.58 3.90 4.55
C ARG A 63 -6.33 2.59 4.65
N ARG A 64 -7.63 2.63 4.39
CA ARG A 64 -8.52 1.47 4.48
C ARG A 64 -8.20 0.46 3.38
N ARG A 65 -8.09 0.88 2.13
CA ARG A 65 -7.75 -0.03 1.02
C ARG A 65 -6.37 -0.69 1.16
N LEU A 66 -5.38 -0.01 1.75
CA LEU A 66 -4.06 -0.58 2.01
C LEU A 66 -4.11 -1.67 3.08
N ILE A 67 -4.80 -1.43 4.19
CA ILE A 67 -4.95 -2.42 5.28
C ILE A 67 -5.67 -3.66 4.76
N TRP A 68 -6.74 -3.47 3.98
CA TRP A 68 -7.49 -4.58 3.40
C TRP A 68 -6.65 -5.36 2.38
N GLY A 69 -5.86 -4.71 1.52
CA GLY A 69 -4.98 -5.41 0.57
C GLY A 69 -3.91 -6.27 1.25
N VAL A 70 -3.30 -5.76 2.33
CA VAL A 70 -2.28 -6.47 3.11
C VAL A 70 -2.85 -7.63 3.91
N LEU A 71 -4.07 -7.51 4.44
CA LEU A 71 -4.66 -8.55 5.28
C LEU A 71 -5.41 -9.61 4.47
N VAL A 72 -6.12 -9.22 3.40
CA VAL A 72 -6.99 -10.13 2.64
C VAL A 72 -6.20 -11.04 1.71
N ILE A 73 -5.15 -10.54 1.05
CA ILE A 73 -4.34 -11.35 0.13
C ILE A 73 -3.70 -12.56 0.84
N PRO A 74 -2.99 -12.41 1.98
CA PRO A 74 -2.43 -13.56 2.68
C PRO A 74 -3.50 -14.51 3.23
N LEU A 75 -4.64 -13.99 3.70
CA LEU A 75 -5.76 -14.84 4.14
C LEU A 75 -6.37 -15.65 2.99
N ALA A 76 -6.59 -15.03 1.83
CA ALA A 76 -7.13 -15.69 0.65
C ALA A 76 -6.20 -16.80 0.13
N LEU A 77 -4.88 -16.59 0.23
CA LEU A 77 -3.89 -17.60 -0.13
C LEU A 77 -3.87 -18.79 0.84
N ILE A 78 -4.00 -18.53 2.14
CA ILE A 78 -4.12 -19.59 3.16
C ILE A 78 -5.40 -20.40 2.93
N ALA A 79 -6.53 -19.73 2.68
CA ALA A 79 -7.81 -20.39 2.42
C ALA A 79 -7.77 -21.23 1.12
N ALA A 80 -7.19 -20.71 0.05
CA ALA A 80 -7.01 -21.44 -1.20
C ALA A 80 -6.08 -22.65 -1.04
N ALA A 81 -4.98 -22.52 -0.28
CA ALA A 81 -4.09 -23.62 0.01
C ALA A 81 -4.76 -24.71 0.87
N ALA A 82 -5.55 -24.33 1.86
CA ALA A 82 -6.27 -25.24 2.74
C ALA A 82 -7.40 -25.99 1.99
N GLY A 83 -8.15 -25.30 1.12
CA GLY A 83 -9.21 -25.90 0.31
C GLY A 83 -8.71 -26.85 -0.78
N LEU A 84 -7.45 -26.73 -1.22
CA LEU A 84 -6.81 -27.66 -2.17
C LEU A 84 -6.22 -28.91 -1.50
N ALA A 85 -6.24 -28.98 -0.16
CA ALA A 85 -5.76 -30.12 0.63
C ALA A 85 -6.89 -31.08 1.06
N GLN A 86 -8.14 -30.79 0.68
CA GLN A 86 -9.32 -31.66 0.84
C GLN A 86 -9.72 -32.28 -0.50
#